data_AF-A0A4S4ESE9-F1
#
_entry.id   AF-A0A4S4ESE9-F1
#
_cell.length_a   1.000
_cell.length_b   1.000
_cell.length_c   1.000
_cell.angle_alpha   90.00
_cell.angle_beta   90.00
_cell.angle_gamma   90.00
#
_symmetry.space_group_name_H-M   'P 1'
#
loop_
_entity.id
_entity.type
_entity.pdbx_description
1 polymer ?
#
loop_
_entity_poly.entity_id
_entity_poly.type
_entity_poly.pdbx_seq_one_letter_code
_entity_poly.pdbx_strand_id
1 'polypeptide(L)'
;MEVATDEPFTPIKPNIKKGKLRFYPYNINWNYGLLPQTWEDPLSANSDVEEALGDNDPVDVVKIGDSHSLVNDVDGVEKHFPGTLTAIRDWFRDYKIPDGKPANKFGLGNKAEDYCTCRESFTQVTAPLQE
;
A
#
# COMPACT_ATOMS: atom_id res chain seq x y z
N MET A 1 -12.15 -4.50 -3.32
CA MET A 1 -12.59 -4.95 -1.98
C MET A 1 -11.73 -4.22 -0.97
N GLU A 2 -12.25 -3.94 0.21
CA GLU A 2 -11.52 -3.32 1.32
C GLU A 2 -12.06 -3.84 2.65
N VAL A 3 -11.29 -3.66 3.72
CA VAL A 3 -11.75 -3.93 5.08
C VAL A 3 -12.71 -2.81 5.51
N ALA A 4 -13.85 -3.15 6.10
CA ALA A 4 -14.78 -2.18 6.65
C ALA A 4 -14.34 -1.78 8.06
N THR A 5 -13.49 -0.76 8.17
CA THR A 5 -12.92 -0.28 9.45
C THR A 5 -13.97 0.35 10.38
N ASP A 6 -15.15 0.69 9.84
CA ASP A 6 -16.28 1.30 10.51
C ASP A 6 -17.34 0.29 11.00
N GLU A 7 -17.16 -1.00 10.74
CA GLU A 7 -18.11 -2.06 11.09
C GLU A 7 -17.56 -3.06 12.12
N PRO A 8 -18.42 -3.62 12.99
CA PRO A 8 -18.02 -4.69 13.91
C PRO A 8 -17.41 -5.88 13.16
N PHE A 9 -16.32 -6.43 13.72
CA PHE A 9 -15.56 -7.56 13.15
C PHE A 9 -14.90 -7.30 11.79
N THR A 10 -14.87 -6.04 11.35
CA THR A 10 -14.10 -5.55 10.19
C THR A 10 -14.19 -6.45 8.95
N PRO A 11 -15.39 -6.71 8.41
CA PRO A 11 -15.56 -7.59 7.26
C PRO A 11 -14.90 -7.01 5.99
N ILE A 12 -14.49 -7.89 5.07
CA ILE A 12 -14.01 -7.48 3.74
C ILE A 12 -15.23 -7.35 2.81
N LYS A 13 -15.42 -6.15 2.23
CA LYS A 13 -16.56 -5.86 1.34
C LYS A 13 -16.15 -5.08 0.08
N PRO A 14 -17.00 -5.03 -0.97
CA PRO A 14 -16.73 -4.18 -2.12
C PRO A 14 -16.77 -2.70 -1.73
N ASN A 15 -15.83 -1.90 -2.24
CA ASN A 15 -15.84 -0.45 -2.05
C ASN A 15 -17.02 0.16 -2.83
N ILE A 16 -17.78 1.03 -2.19
CA ILE A 16 -18.90 1.77 -2.79
C ILE A 16 -18.51 3.24 -2.94
N LYS A 17 -18.39 3.71 -4.18
CA LYS A 17 -18.11 5.11 -4.52
C LYS A 17 -19.34 5.72 -5.18
N LYS A 18 -19.92 6.77 -4.58
CA LYS A 18 -21.13 7.46 -5.07
C LYS A 18 -22.30 6.49 -5.32
N GLY A 19 -22.52 5.54 -4.40
CA GLY A 19 -23.62 4.57 -4.47
C GLY A 19 -23.44 3.45 -5.50
N LYS A 20 -22.28 3.33 -6.13
CA LYS A 20 -21.96 2.26 -7.09
C LYS A 20 -20.70 1.51 -6.65
N LEU A 21 -20.60 0.25 -7.06
CA LEU A 21 -19.37 -0.53 -6.92
C LEU A 21 -18.21 0.23 -7.59
N ARG A 22 -17.12 0.42 -6.85
CA ARG A 22 -15.90 1.03 -7.35
C ARG A 22 -15.09 -0.01 -8.11
N PHE A 23 -14.79 0.28 -9.37
CA PHE A 23 -13.87 -0.50 -10.19
C PHE A 23 -12.65 0.33 -10.55
N TYR A 24 -11.50 -0.33 -10.69
CA TYR A 24 -10.27 0.31 -11.13
C TYR A 24 -10.14 0.21 -12.66
N PRO A 25 -9.69 1.29 -13.33
CA PRO A 25 -9.60 1.33 -14.79
C PRO A 25 -8.46 0.46 -15.34
N TYR A 26 -7.51 0.07 -14.49
CA TYR A 26 -6.36 -0.76 -14.85
C TYR A 26 -6.38 -2.06 -14.05
N ASN A 27 -5.91 -3.14 -14.68
CA ASN A 27 -5.75 -4.43 -14.01
C ASN A 27 -4.75 -4.32 -12.86
N ILE A 28 -5.09 -4.95 -11.74
CA ILE A 28 -4.15 -5.19 -10.64
C ILE A 28 -3.49 -6.53 -10.95
N ASN A 29 -2.19 -6.51 -11.25
CA ASN A 29 -1.45 -7.70 -11.68
C ASN A 29 -0.81 -8.47 -10.50
N TRP A 30 -1.19 -8.11 -9.27
CA TRP A 30 -0.68 -8.68 -8.02
C TRP A 30 -1.82 -8.91 -7.05
N ASN A 31 -1.57 -9.73 -6.04
CA ASN A 31 -2.47 -9.81 -4.90
C ASN A 31 -2.26 -8.55 -4.05
N TYR A 32 -3.36 -7.83 -3.78
CA TYR A 32 -3.36 -6.61 -3.00
C TYR A 32 -4.26 -6.78 -1.78
N GLY A 33 -3.79 -6.30 -0.63
CA GLY A 33 -4.47 -6.41 0.65
C GLY A 33 -3.81 -5.50 1.68
N LEU A 34 -3.81 -5.94 2.94
CA LEU A 34 -3.31 -5.16 4.06
C LEU A 34 -2.56 -6.02 5.07
N LEU A 35 -1.83 -5.38 5.98
CA LEU A 35 -1.23 -6.01 7.15
C LEU A 35 -2.11 -5.77 8.38
N PRO A 36 -2.65 -6.81 9.05
CA PRO A 36 -3.49 -6.61 10.24
C PRO A 36 -2.68 -6.02 11.40
N GLN A 37 -3.39 -5.42 12.37
CA GLN A 37 -2.79 -4.76 13.55
C GLN A 37 -1.83 -3.62 13.18
N THR A 38 -2.06 -2.98 12.04
CA THR A 38 -1.41 -1.73 11.65
C THR A 38 -2.46 -0.64 11.43
N TRP A 39 -2.04 0.62 11.56
CA TRP A 39 -2.88 1.79 11.33
C TRP A 39 -2.03 3.00 10.90
N GLU A 40 -2.37 3.60 9.77
CA GLU A 40 -1.79 4.86 9.32
C GLU A 40 -2.56 6.04 9.94
N ASP A 41 -2.06 6.54 11.08
CA ASP A 41 -2.73 7.59 11.87
C ASP A 41 -2.89 8.91 11.08
N PRO A 42 -4.14 9.39 10.86
CA PRO A 42 -4.39 10.65 10.14
C PRO A 42 -3.93 11.90 10.89
N LEU A 43 -3.49 11.78 12.15
CA LEU A 43 -2.93 12.88 12.95
C LEU A 43 -1.39 12.88 12.97
N SER A 44 -0.76 11.83 12.43
CA SER A 44 0.68 11.69 12.37
C SER A 44 1.19 12.13 11.00
N ALA A 45 2.05 13.15 10.97
CA ALA A 45 2.73 13.61 9.76
C ALA A 45 4.06 12.88 9.58
N ASN A 46 4.40 12.54 8.34
CA ASN A 46 5.65 11.85 8.01
C ASN A 46 6.55 12.73 7.12
N SER A 47 7.73 13.08 7.65
CA SER A 47 8.72 13.94 6.98
C SER A 47 9.31 13.33 5.70
N ASP A 48 9.34 12.01 5.59
CA ASP A 48 9.89 11.29 4.42
C ASP A 48 8.99 11.41 3.18
N VAL A 49 7.72 11.82 3.38
CA VAL A 49 6.67 11.94 2.36
C VAL A 49 6.06 13.34 2.34
N GLU A 50 6.89 14.37 2.44
CA GLU A 50 6.47 15.79 2.36
C GLU A 50 5.42 16.17 3.43
N GLU A 51 5.56 15.65 4.66
CA GLU A 51 4.64 15.88 5.78
C GLU A 51 3.21 15.38 5.52
N ALA A 52 3.05 14.39 4.64
CA ALA A 52 1.76 13.74 4.43
C ALA A 52 1.27 13.05 5.71
N LEU A 53 -0.04 13.15 5.95
CA LEU A 53 -0.74 12.46 7.04
C LEU A 53 -1.10 11.03 6.63
N GLY A 54 -1.24 10.13 7.61
CA GLY A 54 -1.77 8.78 7.38
C GLY A 54 -3.16 8.81 6.75
N ASP A 55 -3.49 7.78 5.96
CA ASP A 55 -4.74 7.73 5.21
C ASP A 55 -5.93 7.15 6.00
N ASN A 56 -5.71 6.83 7.28
CA ASN A 56 -6.70 6.28 8.21
C ASN A 56 -7.20 4.88 7.84
N ASP A 57 -6.32 4.06 7.27
CA ASP A 57 -6.52 2.63 7.04
C ASP A 57 -5.30 1.81 7.52
N PRO A 58 -5.39 0.47 7.59
CA PRO A 58 -4.24 -0.40 7.81
C PRO A 58 -3.25 -0.33 6.64
N VAL A 59 -1.97 -0.60 6.90
CA VAL A 59 -0.92 -0.57 5.89
C VAL A 59 -1.23 -1.53 4.74
N ASP A 60 -1.18 -1.00 3.52
CA ASP A 60 -1.37 -1.75 2.29
C ASP A 60 -0.23 -2.74 2.01
N VAL A 61 -0.57 -3.88 1.40
CA VAL A 61 0.38 -4.93 1.01
C VAL A 61 0.20 -5.30 -0.45
N VAL A 62 1.30 -5.28 -1.20
CA VAL A 62 1.42 -5.87 -2.53
C VAL A 62 2.23 -7.15 -2.44
N LYS A 63 1.58 -8.30 -2.66
CA LYS A 63 2.27 -9.60 -2.71
C LYS A 63 2.70 -9.91 -4.14
N ILE A 64 4.00 -10.13 -4.31
CA ILE A 64 4.67 -10.49 -5.57
C ILE A 64 5.24 -11.91 -5.53
N GLY A 65 5.30 -12.57 -6.68
CA GLY A 65 5.83 -13.93 -6.83
C GLY A 65 5.02 -14.99 -6.10
N ASP A 66 5.30 -16.28 -6.32
CA ASP A 66 4.58 -17.39 -5.67
C ASP A 66 5.41 -18.16 -4.64
N SER A 67 6.73 -17.95 -4.61
CA SER A 67 7.66 -18.60 -3.69
C SER A 67 8.66 -17.61 -3.11
N HIS A 68 8.93 -17.75 -1.81
CA HIS A 68 9.77 -16.85 -1.01
C HIS A 68 11.28 -17.09 -1.22
N SER A 69 11.70 -18.26 -1.72
CA SER A 69 13.09 -18.71 -1.58
C SER A 69 14.13 -17.98 -2.45
N LEU A 70 13.70 -17.05 -3.32
CA LEU A 70 14.58 -16.41 -4.30
C LEU A 70 14.82 -14.91 -4.03
N VAL A 71 13.98 -14.24 -3.23
CA VAL A 71 14.04 -12.79 -3.02
C VAL A 71 14.19 -12.49 -1.54
N ASN A 72 15.30 -11.85 -1.16
CA ASN A 72 15.60 -11.51 0.24
C ASN A 72 15.66 -9.99 0.49
N ASP A 73 15.68 -9.19 -0.57
CA ASP A 73 15.79 -7.74 -0.54
C ASP A 73 15.06 -7.12 -1.76
N VAL A 74 14.98 -5.79 -1.78
CA VAL A 74 14.31 -5.04 -2.85
C VAL A 74 15.01 -5.21 -4.21
N ASP A 75 16.34 -5.30 -4.22
CA ASP A 75 17.11 -5.52 -5.45
C ASP A 75 16.86 -6.90 -6.06
N GLY A 76 16.65 -7.92 -5.21
CA GLY A 76 16.26 -9.26 -5.60
C GLY A 76 14.93 -9.29 -6.36
N VAL A 77 14.02 -8.35 -6.09
CA VAL A 77 12.76 -8.24 -6.84
C VAL A 77 13.05 -7.97 -8.30
N GLU A 78 13.82 -6.93 -8.63
CA GLU A 78 14.11 -6.59 -10.03
C GLU A 78 14.99 -7.64 -10.73
N LYS A 79 15.85 -8.33 -9.98
CA LYS A 79 16.65 -9.43 -10.51
C LYS A 79 15.81 -10.63 -10.93
N HIS A 80 14.80 -11.00 -10.15
CA HIS A 80 13.99 -12.21 -10.39
C HIS A 80 12.66 -11.91 -11.10
N PHE A 81 12.16 -10.69 -10.97
CA PHE A 81 10.90 -10.18 -11.54
C PHE A 81 11.15 -8.80 -12.17
N PRO A 82 11.86 -8.75 -13.31
CA PRO A 82 12.28 -7.49 -13.92
C PRO A 82 11.08 -6.64 -14.34
N GLY A 83 11.10 -5.36 -13.97
CA GLY A 83 10.06 -4.38 -14.24
C GLY A 83 8.89 -4.39 -13.24
N THR A 84 8.88 -5.28 -12.25
CA THR A 84 7.77 -5.39 -11.29
C THR A 84 7.65 -4.14 -10.40
N LEU A 85 8.74 -3.60 -9.85
CA LEU A 85 8.66 -2.40 -9.01
C LEU A 85 8.22 -1.19 -9.84
N THR A 86 8.70 -1.10 -11.09
CA THR A 86 8.27 -0.05 -12.03
C THR A 86 6.78 -0.16 -12.35
N ALA A 87 6.27 -1.36 -12.62
CA ALA A 87 4.85 -1.58 -12.90
C ALA A 87 3.96 -1.24 -11.69
N ILE A 88 4.38 -1.61 -10.48
CA ILE A 88 3.67 -1.26 -9.23
C ILE A 88 3.62 0.26 -9.05
N ARG A 89 4.78 0.92 -9.14
CA ARG A 89 4.88 2.38 -9.01
C ARG A 89 4.01 3.10 -10.03
N ASP A 90 4.09 2.71 -11.30
CA ASP A 90 3.34 3.36 -12.37
C ASP A 90 1.82 3.15 -12.23
N TRP A 91 1.39 1.96 -11.78
CA TRP A 91 -0.01 1.71 -11.46
C TRP A 91 -0.50 2.63 -10.33
N PHE A 92 0.23 2.70 -9.21
CA PHE A 92 -0.14 3.57 -8.09
C PHE A 92 -0.09 5.05 -8.45
N ARG A 93 0.81 5.46 -9.35
CA ARG A 93 0.85 6.82 -9.89
C ARG A 93 -0.44 7.16 -10.62
N ASP A 94 -0.89 6.28 -11.51
CA ASP A 94 -1.85 6.65 -12.56
C ASP A 94 -3.29 6.18 -12.30
N TYR A 95 -3.55 5.25 -11.36
CA TYR A 95 -4.86 4.59 -11.24
C TYR A 95 -6.05 5.53 -10.96
N LYS A 96 -5.80 6.72 -10.41
CA LYS A 96 -6.82 7.75 -10.14
C LYS A 96 -7.01 8.74 -11.29
N ILE A 97 -6.17 8.71 -12.33
CA ILE A 97 -6.24 9.65 -13.45
C ILE A 97 -7.57 9.54 -14.22
N PRO A 98 -8.09 8.33 -14.51
CA PRO A 98 -9.39 8.20 -15.18
C PRO A 98 -10.57 8.70 -14.34
N ASP A 99 -10.41 8.83 -13.01
CA ASP A 99 -11.37 9.48 -12.12
C ASP A 99 -11.26 11.03 -12.13
N GLY A 100 -10.40 11.61 -12.97
CA GLY A 100 -10.13 13.04 -13.07
C GLY A 100 -9.21 13.59 -11.97
N LYS A 101 -8.53 12.72 -11.20
CA LYS A 101 -7.55 13.13 -10.19
C LYS A 101 -6.16 13.26 -10.81
N PRO A 102 -5.26 14.10 -10.24
CA PRO A 102 -3.87 14.13 -10.67
C PRO A 102 -3.18 12.79 -10.39
N ALA A 103 -2.03 12.58 -11.04
CA ALA A 103 -1.12 11.51 -10.72
C ALA A 103 -0.70 11.59 -9.24
N ASN A 104 -0.68 10.45 -8.53
CA ASN A 104 -0.15 10.40 -7.17
C ASN A 104 1.37 10.65 -7.20
N LYS A 105 1.90 11.16 -6.09
CA LYS A 105 3.34 11.36 -5.87
C LYS A 105 3.84 10.34 -4.84
N PHE A 106 5.14 10.09 -4.84
CA PHE A 106 5.80 9.24 -3.85
C PHE A 106 6.89 10.05 -3.13
N GLY A 107 7.08 9.78 -1.84
CA GLY A 107 8.24 10.28 -1.10
C GLY A 107 9.53 9.54 -1.48
N LEU A 108 10.57 9.73 -0.66
CA LEU A 108 11.81 8.92 -0.73
C LEU A 108 12.43 8.85 -2.14
N GLY A 109 12.33 9.94 -2.90
CA GLY A 109 12.89 10.02 -4.25
C GLY A 109 12.25 9.07 -5.27
N ASN A 110 11.02 8.59 -5.06
CA ASN A 110 10.29 7.63 -5.89
C ASN A 110 10.99 6.26 -6.01
N LYS A 111 11.72 5.85 -4.97
CA LYS A 111 12.38 4.54 -4.90
C LYS A 111 11.67 3.62 -3.93
N ALA A 112 11.73 2.32 -4.20
CA ALA A 112 11.35 1.32 -3.22
C ALA A 112 12.51 1.19 -2.23
N GLU A 113 12.19 1.32 -0.94
CA GLU A 113 13.18 1.22 0.12
C GLU A 113 13.44 -0.22 0.55
N ASP A 114 14.55 -0.42 1.25
CA ASP A 114 14.93 -1.73 1.77
C ASP A 114 14.11 -2.14 3.01
N TYR A 115 14.33 -3.39 3.44
CA TYR A 115 13.66 -3.95 4.60
C TYR A 115 13.93 -3.17 5.90
N CYS A 116 15.15 -2.64 6.09
CA CYS A 116 15.51 -1.93 7.30
C CYS A 116 14.69 -0.64 7.44
N THR A 117 14.65 0.16 6.38
CA THR A 117 13.85 1.38 6.32
C THR A 117 12.36 1.06 6.48
N CYS A 118 11.83 0.08 5.72
CA CYS A 118 10.43 -0.30 5.86
C CYS A 118 10.08 -0.77 7.27
N ARG A 119 10.95 -1.57 7.91
CA ARG A 119 10.73 -2.07 9.27
C ARG A 119 10.65 -0.91 10.28
N GLU A 120 11.48 0.11 10.14
CA GLU A 120 11.41 1.30 11.01
C GLU A 120 10.07 2.01 10.85
N SER A 121 9.59 2.22 9.62
CA SER A 121 8.25 2.77 9.37
C SER A 121 7.14 1.88 9.95
N PHE A 122 7.26 0.55 9.84
CA PHE A 122 6.30 -0.40 10.38
C PHE A 122 6.13 -0.27 11.90
N THR A 123 7.20 0.01 12.64
CA THR A 123 7.09 0.19 14.10
C THR A 123 6.24 1.39 14.51
N GLN A 124 6.12 2.40 13.64
CA GLN A 124 5.35 3.62 13.91
C GLN A 124 3.84 3.41 13.71
N VAL A 125 3.47 2.46 12.86
CA VAL A 125 2.07 2.18 12.47
C VAL A 125 1.51 0.94 13.16
N THR A 126 2.33 0.17 13.89
CA THR A 126 1.85 -0.92 14.74
C THR A 126 1.52 -0.40 16.13
N ALA A 127 0.29 -0.61 16.59
CA ALA A 127 -0.04 -0.39 18.00
C ALA A 127 0.64 -1.47 18.87
N PRO A 128 1.10 -1.14 20.09
CA PRO A 128 1.51 -2.16 21.04
C PRO A 128 0.32 -3.10 21.31
N LEU A 129 0.59 -4.40 21.38
CA LEU A 129 -0.43 -5.40 21.73
C LEU A 129 -1.08 -4.97 23.06
N GLN A 130 -2.37 -4.64 23.02
CA GLN A 130 -3.16 -4.53 24.24
C GLN A 130 -3.41 -5.96 24.72
N GLU A 131 -2.81 -6.31 25.88
CA GLU A 131 -3.02 -7.59 26.58
C GLU A 131 -4.47 -7.78 27.02
#